data_AF-X0WMX2-F1
#
_entry.id   AF-X0WMX2-F1
#
_cell.length_a   1.000
_cell.length_b   1.000
_cell.length_c   1.000
_cell.angle_alpha   90.00
_cell.angle_beta   90.00
_cell.angle_gamma   90.00
#
_symmetry.space_group_name_H-M   'P 1'
#
loop_
_entity.id
_entity.type
_entity.pdbx_description
1 polymer ?
#
loop_
_entity_poly.entity_id
_entity_poly.type
_entity_poly.pdbx_seq_one_letter_code
_entity_poly.pdbx_strand_id
1 'polypeptide(L)'
;MSFLIFILFVLIVILVYFVLVSLIFRKEIKATFERDPAATSFLEVLLTYSGLHAIMLYRIAHRLLKIGVPFFPRVISQFAKWITGIEIHPSSAIGEGLFIDHGMGVVIGETSVIGKNVTLFQGVRANSGL
;
A
#
# COMPACT_ATOMS: atom_id res chain seq x y z
N MET A 1 -8.24 33.78 14.86
CA MET A 1 -8.75 32.39 14.75
C MET A 1 -8.34 31.67 16.03
N SER A 2 -9.26 31.18 16.86
CA SER A 2 -8.91 30.64 18.19
C SER A 2 -8.19 29.29 18.08
N PHE A 3 -7.22 29.05 18.97
CA PHE A 3 -6.42 27.82 19.03
C PHE A 3 -7.28 26.54 19.08
N LEU A 4 -8.46 26.61 19.72
CA LEU A 4 -9.43 25.52 19.78
C LEU A 4 -10.00 25.14 18.40
N ILE A 5 -10.31 26.11 17.55
CA ILE A 5 -10.81 25.87 16.20
C ILE A 5 -9.74 25.17 15.35
N PHE A 6 -8.47 25.55 15.52
CA PHE A 6 -7.35 24.91 14.85
C PHE A 6 -7.21 23.44 15.27
N ILE A 7 -7.25 23.14 16.57
CA ILE A 7 -7.20 21.75 17.06
C ILE A 7 -8.36 20.93 16.49
N LEU A 8 -9.59 21.46 16.55
CA LEU A 8 -10.76 20.75 16.03
C LEU A 8 -10.62 20.47 14.53
N PHE A 9 -10.14 21.44 13.76
CA PHE A 9 -9.87 21.26 12.34
C PHE A 9 -8.85 20.14 12.07
N VAL A 10 -7.73 20.13 12.80
CA VAL A 10 -6.71 19.07 12.67
C VAL A 10 -7.27 17.69 13.00
N LEU A 11 -8.06 17.57 14.07
CA LEU A 11 -8.70 16.31 14.45
C LEU A 11 -9.70 15.82 13.39
N ILE A 12 -10.47 16.73 12.78
CA ILE A 12 -11.38 16.40 11.69
C ILE A 12 -10.60 15.90 10.47
N VAL A 13 -9.51 16.58 10.09
CA VAL A 13 -8.67 16.15 8.95
C VAL A 13 -8.10 14.75 9.20
N ILE A 14 -7.60 14.49 10.40
CA ILE A 14 -7.11 13.16 10.79
C ILE A 14 -8.22 12.13 10.71
N LEU A 15 -9.40 12.41 11.28
CA LEU A 15 -10.54 11.50 11.26
C LEU A 15 -10.97 11.18 9.82
N VAL A 16 -11.10 12.20 8.97
CA VAL A 16 -11.46 12.05 7.56
C VAL A 16 -10.42 11.21 6.83
N TYR A 17 -9.13 11.44 7.08
CA TYR A 17 -8.06 10.63 6.52
C TYR A 17 -8.22 9.14 6.90
N PHE A 18 -8.41 8.84 8.18
CA PHE A 18 -8.61 7.46 8.65
C PHE A 18 -9.84 6.81 8.02
N VAL A 19 -10.96 7.54 7.93
CA VAL A 19 -12.19 7.04 7.30
C VAL A 19 -11.96 6.75 5.82
N LEU A 20 -11.37 7.69 5.08
CA LEU A 20 -11.11 7.52 3.65
C LEU A 20 -10.18 6.34 3.38
N VAL A 21 -9.10 6.21 4.15
CA VAL A 21 -8.18 5.08 4.02
C VAL A 21 -8.89 3.76 4.33
N SER A 22 -9.67 3.71 5.41
CA SER A 22 -10.43 2.51 5.79
C SER A 22 -11.41 2.06 4.71
N LEU A 23 -12.05 3.02 4.03
CA LEU A 23 -13.02 2.75 2.98
C LEU A 23 -12.35 2.34 1.67
N ILE A 24 -11.32 3.08 1.24
CA ILE A 24 -10.64 2.88 -0.04
C ILE A 24 -9.82 1.58 -0.04
N PHE A 25 -9.14 1.27 1.07
CA PHE A 25 -8.22 0.13 1.20
C PHE A 25 -8.75 -0.98 2.11
N ARG A 26 -10.08 -1.05 2.27
CA ARG A 26 -10.74 -2.06 3.11
C ARG A 26 -10.28 -3.48 2.79
N LYS A 27 -10.08 -3.80 1.51
CA LYS A 27 -9.72 -5.15 1.05
C LYS A 27 -8.29 -5.51 1.46
N GLU A 28 -7.35 -4.59 1.27
CA GLU A 28 -5.95 -4.75 1.68
C GLU A 28 -5.80 -4.87 3.20
N ILE A 29 -6.53 -4.03 3.95
CA ILE A 29 -6.53 -4.08 5.41
C ILE A 29 -7.10 -5.43 5.88
N LYS A 30 -8.25 -5.86 5.35
CA LYS A 30 -8.83 -7.17 5.67
C LYS A 30 -7.87 -8.31 5.35
N ALA A 31 -7.21 -8.25 4.19
CA ALA A 31 -6.25 -9.26 3.75
C ALA A 31 -5.07 -9.40 4.71
N THR A 32 -4.65 -8.30 5.34
CA THR A 32 -3.59 -8.26 6.36
C THR A 32 -4.05 -8.99 7.63
N PHE A 33 -5.21 -8.60 8.18
CA PHE A 33 -5.78 -9.24 9.38
C PHE A 33 -6.08 -10.73 9.20
N GLU A 34 -6.48 -11.15 8.00
CA GLU A 34 -6.77 -12.56 7.73
C GLU A 34 -5.51 -13.44 7.66
N ARG A 35 -4.34 -12.86 7.38
CA ARG A 35 -3.12 -13.60 7.07
C ARG A 35 -2.03 -13.46 8.11
N ASP A 36 -2.06 -12.39 8.90
CA ASP A 36 -1.11 -12.19 9.98
C ASP A 36 -1.80 -12.30 11.34
N PRO A 37 -1.57 -13.39 12.09
CA PRO A 37 -2.05 -13.52 13.47
C PRO A 37 -1.53 -12.43 14.42
N ALA A 38 -0.41 -11.77 14.10
CA ALA A 38 0.14 -10.66 14.89
C ALA A 38 -0.57 -9.32 14.63
N ALA A 39 -1.38 -9.23 13.58
CA ALA A 39 -2.19 -8.05 13.29
C ALA A 39 -3.37 -7.96 14.28
N THR A 40 -3.13 -7.37 15.46
CA THR A 40 -4.14 -7.35 16.55
C THR A 40 -4.98 -6.09 16.59
N SER A 41 -4.51 -4.97 16.03
CA SER A 41 -5.23 -3.70 16.08
C SER A 41 -5.19 -2.93 14.77
N PHE A 42 -6.30 -2.27 14.43
CA PHE A 42 -6.43 -1.48 13.20
C PHE A 42 -5.40 -0.36 13.10
N LEU A 43 -5.17 0.35 14.21
CA LEU A 43 -4.20 1.45 14.24
C LEU A 43 -2.77 0.95 14.08
N GLU A 44 -2.39 -0.15 14.72
CA GLU A 44 -1.08 -0.76 14.54
C GLU A 44 -0.86 -1.16 13.09
N VAL A 45 -1.81 -1.91 12.51
CA VAL A 45 -1.74 -2.32 11.10
C VAL A 45 -1.59 -1.11 10.19
N LEU A 46 -2.47 -0.13 10.35
CA LEU A 46 -2.47 1.02 9.45
C LEU A 46 -1.25 1.92 9.62
N LEU A 47 -0.65 2.00 10.80
CA LEU A 47 0.48 2.89 11.06
C LEU A 47 1.84 2.22 10.85
N THR A 48 1.94 0.90 10.93
CA THR A 48 3.25 0.21 11.02
C THR A 48 3.50 -0.85 9.95
N TYR A 49 2.48 -1.32 9.23
CA TYR A 49 2.67 -2.41 8.26
C TYR A 49 3.19 -1.90 6.92
N SER A 50 4.50 -2.04 6.70
CA SER A 50 5.18 -1.62 5.48
C SER A 50 4.62 -2.29 4.22
N GLY A 51 4.24 -3.57 4.31
CA GLY A 51 3.57 -4.31 3.23
C GLY A 51 2.26 -3.68 2.80
N LEU A 52 1.40 -3.33 3.77
CA LEU A 52 0.16 -2.63 3.52
C LEU A 52 0.40 -1.26 2.87
N HIS A 53 1.34 -0.47 3.39
CA HIS A 53 1.68 0.85 2.83
C HIS A 53 2.18 0.76 1.38
N ALA A 54 3.04 -0.21 1.08
CA ALA A 54 3.55 -0.42 -0.27
C ALA A 54 2.42 -0.75 -1.25
N ILE A 55 1.49 -1.63 -0.85
CA ILE A 55 0.33 -2.00 -1.68
C ILE A 55 -0.59 -0.79 -1.87
N MET A 56 -0.89 -0.03 -0.82
CA MET A 56 -1.75 1.17 -0.91
C MET A 56 -1.18 2.18 -1.91
N LEU A 57 0.11 2.50 -1.80
CA LEU A 57 0.79 3.41 -2.72
C LEU A 57 0.84 2.86 -4.15
N TYR A 58 1.07 1.55 -4.31
CA TYR A 58 0.96 0.90 -5.62
C TYR A 58 -0.46 1.03 -6.21
N ARG A 59 -1.53 0.79 -5.45
CA ARG A 59 -2.91 0.91 -5.95
C ARG A 59 -3.20 2.33 -6.45
N ILE A 60 -2.70 3.36 -5.75
CA ILE A 60 -2.80 4.76 -6.17
C ILE A 60 -2.00 4.97 -7.47
N ALA A 61 -0.72 4.59 -7.48
CA ALA A 61 0.17 4.75 -8.64
C ALA A 61 -0.38 4.03 -9.89
N HIS A 62 -0.85 2.80 -9.73
CA HIS A 62 -1.44 1.99 -10.80
C HIS A 62 -2.69 2.67 -11.37
N ARG A 63 -3.57 3.20 -10.52
CA ARG A 63 -4.77 3.94 -10.97
C ARG A 63 -4.40 5.21 -11.72
N LEU A 64 -3.44 5.99 -11.21
CA LEU A 64 -2.95 7.19 -11.91
C LEU A 64 -2.38 6.84 -13.29
N LEU A 65 -1.61 5.75 -13.38
CA LEU A 65 -1.10 5.25 -14.66
C LEU A 65 -2.25 4.87 -15.61
N LYS A 66 -3.28 4.18 -15.12
CA LYS A 66 -4.44 3.75 -15.91
C LYS A 66 -5.27 4.90 -16.49
N ILE A 67 -5.27 6.06 -15.83
CA ILE A 67 -5.94 7.27 -16.34
C ILE A 67 -4.99 8.15 -17.17
N GLY A 68 -3.80 7.66 -17.53
CA GLY A 68 -2.87 8.32 -18.43
C GLY A 68 -1.98 9.38 -17.79
N VAL A 69 -1.88 9.43 -16.45
CA VAL A 69 -0.95 10.36 -15.79
C VAL A 69 0.50 9.87 -15.96
N PRO A 70 1.38 10.64 -16.64
CA PRO A 70 2.77 10.26 -16.80
C PRO A 70 3.58 10.59 -15.53
N PHE A 71 4.79 10.03 -15.43
CA PHE A 71 5.82 10.36 -14.41
C PHE A 71 5.45 10.08 -12.94
N PHE A 72 4.37 10.65 -12.42
CA PHE A 72 3.93 10.55 -11.03
C PHE A 72 3.71 9.12 -10.52
N PRO A 73 3.15 8.17 -11.31
CA PRO A 73 3.09 6.78 -10.86
C PRO A 73 4.45 6.20 -10.46
N ARG A 74 5.51 6.52 -11.23
CA ARG A 74 6.85 6.03 -10.93
C ARG A 74 7.46 6.75 -9.72
N VAL A 75 7.20 8.04 -9.55
CA VAL A 75 7.59 8.79 -8.35
C VAL A 75 6.98 8.17 -7.09
N ILE A 76 5.67 7.87 -7.11
CA ILE A 76 4.99 7.21 -5.99
C ILE A 76 5.58 5.83 -5.71
N SER A 77 5.87 5.05 -6.77
CA SER A 77 6.53 3.74 -6.64
C SER A 77 7.93 3.83 -6.00
N GLN A 78 8.75 4.82 -6.38
CA GLN A 78 10.07 5.03 -5.78
C GLN A 78 9.98 5.56 -4.34
N PHE A 79 9.01 6.43 -4.06
CA PHE A 79 8.75 6.88 -2.69
C PHE A 79 8.30 5.71 -1.80
N ALA A 80 7.40 4.86 -2.28
CA ALA A 80 6.99 3.65 -1.57
C ALA A 80 8.19 2.74 -1.27
N LYS A 81 9.04 2.49 -2.26
CA LYS A 81 10.29 1.73 -2.09
C LYS A 81 11.17 2.32 -1.00
N TRP A 82 11.32 3.64 -0.97
CA TRP A 82 12.20 4.31 -0.02
C TRP A 82 11.73 4.14 1.44
N ILE A 83 10.43 4.28 1.68
CA ILE A 83 9.88 4.21 3.05
C ILE A 83 9.56 2.79 3.52
N THR A 84 9.34 1.84 2.60
CA THR A 84 8.92 0.46 2.94
C THR A 84 9.97 -0.61 2.64
N GLY A 85 10.94 -0.31 1.76
CA GLY A 85 11.87 -1.30 1.25
C GLY A 85 11.29 -2.25 0.18
N ILE A 86 10.04 -2.05 -0.23
CA ILE A 86 9.32 -2.89 -1.21
C ILE A 86 9.24 -2.13 -2.53
N GLU A 87 9.78 -2.69 -3.61
CA GLU A 87 9.68 -2.12 -4.95
C GLU A 87 8.53 -2.77 -5.73
N ILE A 88 7.51 -1.99 -6.08
CA ILE A 88 6.41 -2.44 -6.95
C ILE A 88 6.33 -1.50 -8.15
N HIS A 89 6.51 -2.04 -9.36
CA HIS A 89 6.33 -1.23 -10.56
C HIS A 89 4.85 -0.88 -10.79
N PRO A 90 4.50 0.38 -11.10
CA PRO A 90 3.11 0.79 -11.29
C PRO A 90 2.37 0.03 -12.39
N SER A 91 3.04 -0.40 -13.46
CA SER A 91 2.38 -1.15 -14.56
C SER A 91 2.09 -2.63 -14.23
N SER A 92 2.64 -3.17 -13.14
CA SER A 92 2.41 -4.58 -12.77
C SER A 92 0.92 -4.86 -12.58
N ALA A 93 0.50 -6.08 -12.92
CA ALA A 93 -0.89 -6.52 -12.79
C ALA A 93 -1.04 -7.34 -11.50
N ILE A 94 -1.61 -6.73 -10.46
CA ILE A 94 -1.72 -7.37 -9.14
C ILE A 94 -3.20 -7.55 -8.78
N GLY A 95 -3.61 -8.80 -8.53
CA GLY A 95 -4.94 -9.16 -8.05
C GLY A 95 -5.26 -8.61 -6.66
N GLU A 96 -6.52 -8.71 -6.26
CA GLU A 96 -6.96 -8.33 -4.91
C GLU A 96 -6.43 -9.30 -3.85
N GLY A 97 -6.28 -8.82 -2.62
CA GLY A 97 -5.87 -9.65 -1.48
C GLY A 97 -4.39 -10.04 -1.48
N LEU A 98 -3.54 -9.34 -2.23
CA LEU A 98 -2.09 -9.41 -2.02
C LEU A 98 -1.78 -9.03 -0.57
N PHE A 99 -0.96 -9.85 0.08
CA PHE A 99 -0.38 -9.56 1.38
C PHE A 99 1.14 -9.69 1.27
N ILE A 100 1.86 -8.74 1.84
CA ILE A 100 3.32 -8.74 1.87
C ILE A 100 3.75 -8.67 3.33
N ASP A 101 4.40 -9.72 3.80
CA ASP A 101 4.88 -9.82 5.17
C ASP A 101 6.39 -9.56 5.23
N HIS A 102 6.83 -8.81 6.25
CA HIS A 102 8.23 -8.40 6.47
C HIS A 102 8.96 -7.83 5.23
N GLY A 103 8.22 -7.27 4.26
CA GLY A 103 8.55 -7.21 2.81
C GLY A 103 9.86 -6.56 2.32
N MET A 104 10.81 -6.23 3.20
CA MET A 104 12.12 -5.74 2.82
C MET A 104 12.74 -6.55 1.67
N GLY A 105 13.12 -5.87 0.58
CA GLY A 105 13.78 -6.49 -0.56
C GLY A 105 12.84 -7.19 -1.54
N VAL A 106 11.51 -7.11 -1.34
CA VAL A 106 10.54 -7.55 -2.34
C VAL A 106 10.63 -6.66 -3.58
N VAL A 107 10.67 -7.28 -4.76
CA VAL A 107 10.69 -6.58 -6.05
C VAL A 107 9.65 -7.21 -6.99
N ILE A 108 8.68 -6.41 -7.41
CA ILE A 108 7.66 -6.79 -8.40
C ILE A 108 7.86 -5.93 -9.66
N GLY A 109 8.35 -6.57 -10.73
CA GLY A 109 8.72 -5.94 -11.99
C GLY A 109 7.53 -5.50 -12.84
N GLU A 110 7.81 -4.69 -13.86
CA GLU A 110 6.82 -4.02 -14.70
C GLU A 110 5.77 -4.95 -15.32
N THR A 111 6.22 -6.08 -15.86
CA THR A 111 5.36 -7.03 -16.59
C THR A 111 4.81 -8.14 -15.70
N SER A 112 5.00 -8.04 -14.37
CA SER A 112 4.60 -9.11 -13.45
C SER A 112 3.09 -9.22 -13.37
N VAL A 113 2.59 -10.45 -13.32
CA VAL A 113 1.19 -10.77 -13.06
C VAL A 113 1.11 -11.55 -11.75
N ILE A 114 0.54 -10.93 -10.72
CA ILE A 114 0.29 -11.54 -9.42
C ILE A 114 -1.20 -11.83 -9.30
N GLY A 115 -1.53 -13.08 -8.99
CA GLY A 115 -2.90 -13.54 -8.81
C GLY A 115 -3.61 -12.96 -7.60
N LYS A 116 -4.85 -13.42 -7.36
CA LYS A 116 -5.61 -13.04 -6.17
C LYS A 116 -5.08 -13.79 -4.94
N ASN A 117 -5.17 -13.16 -3.77
CA ASN A 117 -4.90 -13.76 -2.46
C ASN A 117 -3.45 -14.27 -2.25
N VAL A 118 -2.50 -13.78 -3.04
CA VAL A 118 -1.08 -14.15 -2.92
C VAL A 118 -0.45 -13.56 -1.66
N THR A 119 0.42 -14.32 -1.01
CA THR A 119 1.27 -13.84 0.08
C THR A 119 2.72 -13.84 -0.39
N LEU A 120 3.43 -12.74 -0.16
CA LEU A 120 4.86 -12.62 -0.42
C LEU A 120 5.59 -12.32 0.89
N PHE A 121 6.79 -12.87 1.02
CA PHE A 121 7.69 -12.61 2.15
C PHE A 121 8.89 -11.78 1.69
N GLN A 122 9.74 -11.37 2.63
CA GLN A 122 10.96 -10.61 2.38
C GLN A 122 11.84 -11.22 1.26
N GLY A 123 12.46 -10.35 0.47
CA GLY A 123 13.42 -10.72 -0.58
C GLY A 123 12.84 -11.40 -1.84
N VAL A 124 11.53 -11.66 -1.91
CA VAL A 124 10.91 -12.28 -3.08
C VAL A 124 10.99 -11.37 -4.30
N ARG A 125 11.37 -11.94 -5.46
CA ARG A 125 11.40 -11.23 -6.74
C ARG A 125 10.41 -11.86 -7.71
N ALA A 126 9.50 -11.06 -8.26
CA ALA A 126 8.59 -11.43 -9.31
C ALA A 126 8.91 -10.61 -10.57
N ASN A 127 9.24 -11.28 -11.67
CA ASN A 127 9.44 -10.65 -12.97
C ASN A 127 9.19 -11.68 -14.09
N SER A 128 8.98 -11.23 -15.33
CA SER A 128 8.71 -12.11 -16.49
C SER A 128 9.90 -12.95 -16.96
N GLY A 129 11.10 -12.73 -16.40
CA GLY A 129 12.33 -13.45 -16.74
C GLY A 129 12.87 -14.37 -15.64
N LEU A 130 12.06 -14.65 -14.60
CA LEU A 130 12.32 -15.65 -13.58
C LEU A 130 11.35 -16.83 -13.73
#